data_AF-A0A9N9CJQ3-F1
#
_entry.id   AF-A0A9N9CJQ3-F1
#
_cell.length_a   1.000
_cell.length_b   1.000
_cell.length_c   1.000
_cell.angle_alpha   90.00
_cell.angle_beta   90.00
_cell.angle_gamma   90.00
#
_symmetry.space_group_name_H-M   'P 1'
#
loop_
_entity.id
_entity.type
_entity.pdbx_description
1 polymer ?
#
loop_
_entity_poly.entity_id
_entity_poly.type
_entity_poly.pdbx_seq_one_letter_code
_entity_poly.pdbx_strand_id
1 'polypeptide(L)'
;MDSFLAFVHHLLEPIPQYVLGCLPALATIGAAPMENFLHKLIWVAICLGCPFTGLFYTCIIPNDELPIFWLPKIWHHSASMLRLEEECTANASVLERLSSLASLYYISIGIIAGISRALGPSFCEDWPYIPMALSWTLPAIFRRIVHGKLLVRDPRKKLGNRRKIFVRKFEHEEYKVFIHTQVVITALASTTVPWLTVLLAYYTPPIGYFCRSIYLTVICSIWSFNNIVGYIHHWLEEKNKIADQIIAVWFFICGVMIAILLFFLVLLSKQPSWWVNLFGNACASCNSM
;
A
#
# COMPACT_ATOMS: atom_id res chain seq x y z
N MET A 1 -23.91 -2.03 -23.91
CA MET A 1 -22.97 -2.96 -23.23
C MET A 1 -21.72 -3.13 -24.08
N ASP A 2 -21.87 -3.35 -25.39
CA ASP A 2 -20.75 -3.52 -26.34
C ASP A 2 -19.84 -2.29 -26.47
N SER A 3 -20.39 -1.07 -26.44
CA SER A 3 -19.60 0.17 -26.46
C SER A 3 -18.75 0.38 -25.21
N PHE A 4 -19.22 -0.07 -24.05
CA PHE A 4 -18.49 0.01 -22.78
C PHE A 4 -17.36 -1.02 -22.74
N LEU A 5 -17.62 -2.26 -23.17
CA LEU A 5 -16.61 -3.30 -23.30
C LEU A 5 -15.49 -2.89 -24.27
N ALA A 6 -15.83 -2.36 -25.45
CA ALA A 6 -14.86 -1.88 -26.43
C ALA A 6 -13.98 -0.74 -25.86
N PHE A 7 -14.57 0.18 -25.09
CA PHE A 7 -13.85 1.24 -24.41
C PHE A 7 -12.87 0.69 -23.34
N VAL A 8 -13.30 -0.28 -22.54
CA VAL A 8 -12.46 -0.94 -21.54
C VAL A 8 -11.28 -1.68 -22.20
N HIS A 9 -11.51 -2.38 -23.32
CA HIS A 9 -10.44 -3.04 -24.07
C HIS A 9 -9.40 -2.05 -24.60
N HIS A 10 -9.82 -0.87 -25.08
CA HIS A 10 -8.89 0.16 -25.54
C HIS A 10 -8.05 0.75 -24.39
N LEU A 11 -8.63 0.87 -23.19
CA LEU A 11 -7.92 1.30 -21.98
C LEU A 11 -6.92 0.27 -21.44
N LEU A 12 -7.06 -1.01 -21.83
CA LEU A 12 -6.22 -2.13 -21.45
C LEU A 12 -5.02 -2.35 -22.38
N GLU A 13 -4.83 -1.51 -23.41
CA GLU A 13 -3.66 -1.57 -24.30
C GLU A 13 -2.34 -1.66 -23.51
N PRO A 14 -1.32 -2.35 -24.07
CA PRO A 14 -0.22 -2.95 -23.33
C PRO A 14 0.86 -1.94 -22.94
N ILE A 15 0.45 -0.84 -22.31
CA ILE A 15 1.36 -0.03 -21.51
C ILE A 15 1.82 -0.92 -20.34
N PRO A 16 3.11 -0.90 -19.92
CA PRO A 16 3.60 -1.77 -18.86
C PRO A 16 2.96 -1.43 -17.50
N GLN A 17 1.77 -2.01 -17.26
CA GLN A 17 0.92 -1.79 -16.08
C GLN A 17 1.68 -2.09 -14.77
N TYR A 18 2.65 -3.00 -14.83
CA TYR A 18 3.54 -3.34 -13.71
C TYR A 18 4.53 -2.22 -13.39
N VAL A 19 5.05 -1.54 -14.41
CA VAL A 19 6.05 -0.48 -14.26
C VAL A 19 5.37 0.83 -13.88
N LEU A 20 4.26 1.17 -14.54
CA LEU A 20 3.57 2.44 -14.33
C LEU A 20 2.49 2.40 -13.25
N GLY A 21 1.95 1.21 -12.94
CA GLY A 21 0.94 1.03 -11.90
C GLY A 21 1.54 0.71 -10.55
N CYS A 22 2.46 -0.27 -10.47
CA CYS A 22 2.97 -0.78 -9.19
C CYS A 22 4.14 0.04 -8.66
N LEU A 23 5.11 0.44 -9.50
CA LEU A 23 6.29 1.17 -9.00
C LEU A 23 5.95 2.51 -8.37
N PRO A 24 5.03 3.34 -8.92
CA PRO A 24 4.70 4.60 -8.27
C PRO A 24 3.88 4.42 -6.99
N ALA A 25 3.08 3.36 -6.90
CA ALA A 25 2.39 2.98 -5.67
C ALA A 25 3.40 2.59 -4.57
N LEU A 26 4.40 1.76 -4.92
CA LEU A 26 5.49 1.39 -4.02
C LEU A 26 6.38 2.59 -3.65
N ALA A 27 6.66 3.48 -4.61
CA ALA A 27 7.38 4.73 -4.34
C ALA A 27 6.56 5.67 -3.44
N THR A 28 5.23 5.59 -3.50
CA THR A 28 4.34 6.40 -2.67
C THR A 28 4.43 6.01 -1.20
N ILE A 29 4.37 4.71 -0.90
CA ILE A 29 4.58 4.19 0.46
C ILE A 29 6.04 4.30 0.92
N GLY A 30 6.98 4.30 -0.04
CA GLY A 30 8.43 4.37 0.18
C GLY A 30 8.98 5.76 0.48
N ALA A 31 8.19 6.82 0.34
CA ALA A 31 8.63 8.19 0.63
C ALA A 31 8.63 8.50 2.14
N ALA A 32 9.22 7.60 2.91
CA ALA A 32 9.61 7.85 4.29
C ALA A 32 10.70 8.95 4.34
N PRO A 33 10.84 9.64 5.49
CA PRO A 33 11.79 10.74 5.71
C PRO A 33 13.25 10.30 5.83
N MET A 34 13.57 9.11 5.33
CA MET A 34 14.91 8.55 5.42
C MET A 34 15.76 9.07 4.26
N GLU A 35 16.92 9.64 4.57
CA GLU A 35 17.81 10.27 3.58
C GLU A 35 18.46 9.25 2.64
N ASN A 36 18.72 8.04 3.13
CA ASN A 36 19.44 7.00 2.39
C ASN A 36 18.50 6.13 1.55
N PHE A 37 18.85 5.91 0.28
CA PHE A 37 18.10 5.04 -0.64
C PHE A 37 17.88 3.63 -0.09
N LEU A 38 18.91 3.00 0.48
CA LEU A 38 18.80 1.67 1.07
C LEU A 38 17.78 1.64 2.22
N HIS A 39 17.72 2.70 3.02
CA HIS A 39 16.76 2.78 4.12
C HIS A 39 15.33 2.94 3.57
N LYS A 40 15.14 3.71 2.50
CA LYS A 40 13.84 3.79 1.81
C LYS A 40 13.42 2.43 1.25
N LEU A 41 14.34 1.65 0.67
CA LEU A 41 14.03 0.29 0.21
C LEU A 41 13.65 -0.65 1.35
N ILE A 42 14.36 -0.59 2.48
CA ILE A 42 14.01 -1.34 3.70
C ILE A 42 12.60 -0.93 4.17
N TRP A 43 12.27 0.36 4.14
CA TRP A 43 10.95 0.85 4.50
C TRP A 43 9.85 0.36 3.55
N VAL A 44 10.10 0.39 2.24
CA VAL A 44 9.18 -0.19 1.25
C VAL A 44 8.94 -1.66 1.54
N ALA A 45 10.00 -2.43 1.83
CA ALA A 45 9.87 -3.84 2.20
C ALA A 45 9.02 -4.00 3.47
N ILE A 46 9.28 -3.23 4.54
CA ILE A 46 8.46 -3.27 5.77
C ILE A 46 6.98 -2.96 5.46
N CYS A 47 6.69 -1.92 4.67
CA CYS A 47 5.33 -1.55 4.28
C CYS A 47 4.67 -2.63 3.41
N LEU A 48 5.44 -3.28 2.55
CA LEU A 48 4.95 -4.38 1.72
C LEU A 48 4.71 -5.64 2.56
N GLY A 49 5.44 -5.84 3.65
CA GLY A 49 5.17 -6.92 4.60
C GLY A 49 3.97 -6.64 5.49
N CYS A 50 3.75 -5.38 5.86
CA CYS A 50 2.64 -4.91 6.69
C CYS A 50 2.01 -3.63 6.10
N PRO A 51 1.00 -3.76 5.22
CA PRO A 51 0.25 -2.64 4.67
C PRO A 51 -0.28 -1.64 5.70
N PHE A 52 -0.72 -2.14 6.87
CA PHE A 52 -1.17 -1.30 7.99
C PHE A 52 -0.08 -0.31 8.42
N THR A 53 1.15 -0.76 8.63
CA THR A 53 2.27 0.12 9.03
C THR A 53 2.54 1.20 7.99
N GLY A 54 2.51 0.85 6.70
CA GLY A 54 2.72 1.81 5.61
C GLY A 54 1.63 2.86 5.52
N LEU A 55 0.36 2.46 5.63
CA LEU A 55 -0.78 3.38 5.60
C LEU A 55 -0.88 4.21 6.86
N PHE A 56 -0.66 3.63 8.03
CA PHE A 56 -0.59 4.38 9.29
C PHE A 56 0.44 5.50 9.19
N TYR A 57 1.62 5.18 8.66
CA TYR A 57 2.69 6.15 8.49
C TYR A 57 2.42 7.20 7.40
N THR A 58 1.70 6.85 6.35
CA THR A 58 1.48 7.77 5.22
C THR A 58 0.19 8.57 5.33
N CYS A 59 -0.82 8.06 6.04
CA CYS A 59 -2.18 8.61 6.03
C CYS A 59 -2.63 9.19 7.37
N ILE A 60 -2.05 8.77 8.50
CA ILE A 60 -2.43 9.32 9.81
C ILE A 60 -1.39 10.34 10.26
N ILE A 61 -0.13 10.00 10.02
CA ILE A 61 1.02 10.81 10.43
C ILE A 61 1.12 12.21 9.78
N PRO A 62 0.77 12.47 8.51
CA PRO A 62 1.20 13.73 7.90
C PRO A 62 0.20 14.91 7.86
N ASN A 63 -1.05 14.85 8.36
CA ASN A 63 -2.06 15.88 7.96
C ASN A 63 -2.40 16.93 8.98
N ASP A 64 -2.15 16.69 10.24
CA ASP A 64 -2.34 17.71 11.25
C ASP A 64 -1.16 17.51 12.16
N GLU A 65 -0.27 18.51 12.21
CA GLU A 65 0.76 18.56 13.23
C GLU A 65 1.56 17.24 13.34
N LEU A 66 2.59 17.08 12.50
CA LEU A 66 3.72 16.14 12.66
C LEU A 66 3.50 15.13 13.79
N PRO A 67 3.32 13.84 13.51
CA PRO A 67 2.73 12.92 14.47
C PRO A 67 3.49 13.03 15.78
N ILE A 68 2.74 13.55 16.74
CA ILE A 68 2.85 13.54 18.20
C ILE A 68 3.28 12.16 18.76
N PHE A 69 3.58 11.16 17.92
CA PHE A 69 4.09 9.83 18.22
C PHE A 69 5.61 9.66 18.07
N TRP A 70 6.30 10.45 17.22
CA TRP A 70 7.77 10.34 17.09
C TRP A 70 8.54 11.29 18.00
N LEU A 71 7.84 12.28 18.56
CA LEU A 71 8.30 13.13 19.66
C LEU A 71 7.30 12.97 20.81
N PRO A 72 7.73 13.02 22.08
CA PRO A 72 6.80 12.96 23.20
C PRO A 72 5.70 14.04 23.02
N LYS A 73 4.45 13.64 23.32
CA LYS A 73 3.17 14.11 22.77
C LYS A 73 2.71 15.59 22.94
N ILE A 74 3.37 16.67 22.55
CA ILE A 74 2.81 18.05 22.72
C ILE A 74 3.04 18.87 21.47
N TRP A 75 2.14 19.77 21.06
CA TRP A 75 2.37 21.23 20.88
C TRP A 75 1.04 21.96 20.56
N HIS A 76 0.93 23.20 21.06
CA HIS A 76 -0.10 24.18 20.71
C HIS A 76 0.49 25.10 19.62
N HIS A 77 -0.32 25.56 18.65
CA HIS A 77 0.05 26.52 17.60
C HIS A 77 0.99 27.65 18.10
N SER A 78 2.29 27.53 17.80
CA SER A 78 3.32 28.54 18.05
C SER A 78 4.18 28.69 16.79
N ALA A 79 4.72 29.88 16.53
CA ALA A 79 5.52 30.20 15.34
C ALA A 79 6.74 29.27 15.12
N SER A 80 7.20 28.57 16.16
CA SER A 80 8.24 27.55 16.06
C SER A 80 7.80 26.27 15.35
N MET A 81 6.50 25.96 15.37
CA MET A 81 5.91 24.75 14.77
C MET A 81 5.83 24.86 13.25
N LEU A 82 5.35 26.00 12.75
CA LEU A 82 5.31 26.32 11.32
C LEU A 82 6.70 26.17 10.68
N ARG A 83 7.74 26.70 11.34
CA ARG A 83 9.12 26.57 10.85
C ARG A 83 9.60 25.13 10.79
N LEU A 84 9.27 24.31 11.79
CA LEU A 84 9.65 22.89 11.83
C LEU A 84 8.94 22.05 10.78
N GLU A 85 7.66 22.34 10.54
CA GLU A 85 6.87 21.70 9.49
C GLU A 85 7.43 22.05 8.11
N GLU A 86 7.67 23.33 7.82
CA GLU A 86 8.32 23.78 6.57
C GLU A 86 9.70 23.14 6.38
N GLU A 87 10.43 22.93 7.48
CA GLU A 87 11.76 22.33 7.46
C GLU A 87 11.77 20.80 7.28
N CYS A 88 10.72 20.09 7.70
CA CYS A 88 10.66 18.62 7.65
C CYS A 88 9.75 18.09 6.54
N THR A 89 8.95 18.96 5.93
CA THR A 89 8.10 18.63 4.79
C THR A 89 8.66 19.19 3.48
N ALA A 90 8.42 18.50 2.38
CA ALA A 90 8.60 19.07 1.05
C ALA A 90 7.36 18.82 0.21
N ASN A 91 7.16 19.67 -0.78
CA ASN A 91 6.10 19.46 -1.75
C ASN A 91 6.49 18.34 -2.71
N ALA A 92 5.58 17.38 -2.91
CA ALA A 92 5.66 16.42 -3.99
C ALA A 92 5.79 17.15 -5.31
N SER A 93 6.83 16.79 -6.06
CA SER A 93 7.08 17.33 -7.39
C SER A 93 5.92 16.99 -8.34
N VAL A 94 5.79 17.78 -9.41
CA VAL A 94 4.77 17.52 -10.45
C VAL A 94 4.93 16.11 -11.01
N LEU A 95 6.17 15.67 -11.22
CA LEU A 95 6.47 14.31 -11.71
C LEU A 95 6.00 13.23 -10.73
N GLU A 96 6.21 13.41 -9.42
CA GLU A 96 5.73 12.45 -8.42
C GLU A 96 4.20 12.40 -8.35
N ARG A 97 3.52 13.55 -8.47
CA ARG A 97 2.05 13.59 -8.51
C ARG A 97 1.50 12.92 -9.77
N LEU A 98 2.10 13.17 -10.93
CA LEU A 98 1.74 12.52 -12.20
C LEU A 98 1.99 11.00 -12.15
N SER A 99 3.10 10.59 -11.52
CA SER A 99 3.41 9.18 -11.33
C SER A 99 2.39 8.49 -10.40
N SER A 100 1.98 9.15 -9.31
CA SER A 100 0.89 8.66 -8.45
C SER A 100 -0.47 8.63 -9.17
N LEU A 101 -0.75 9.57 -10.09
CA LEU A 101 -1.93 9.54 -10.95
C LEU A 101 -1.91 8.34 -11.90
N ALA A 102 -0.74 7.95 -12.42
CA ALA A 102 -0.61 6.73 -13.22
C ALA A 102 -0.97 5.48 -12.39
N SER A 103 -0.47 5.37 -11.15
CA SER A 103 -0.91 4.29 -10.24
C SER A 103 -2.41 4.30 -9.99
N LEU A 104 -3.00 5.47 -9.73
CA LEU A 104 -4.44 5.60 -9.55
C LEU A 104 -5.20 5.09 -10.78
N TYR A 105 -4.78 5.51 -11.99
CA TYR A 105 -5.35 5.04 -13.24
C TYR A 105 -5.31 3.51 -13.36
N TYR A 106 -4.15 2.87 -13.18
CA TYR A 106 -4.07 1.41 -13.31
C TYR A 106 -4.85 0.64 -12.25
N ILE A 107 -4.92 1.16 -11.02
CA ILE A 107 -5.74 0.55 -9.97
C ILE A 107 -7.23 0.68 -10.35
N SER A 108 -7.67 1.86 -10.80
CA SER A 108 -9.06 2.08 -11.23
C SER A 108 -9.44 1.23 -12.43
N ILE A 109 -8.60 1.15 -13.47
CA ILE A 109 -8.82 0.27 -14.62
C ILE A 109 -8.82 -1.19 -14.19
N GLY A 110 -7.95 -1.59 -13.26
CA GLY A 110 -7.94 -2.92 -12.67
C GLY A 110 -9.28 -3.30 -12.05
N ILE A 111 -9.85 -2.39 -11.24
CA ILE A 111 -11.17 -2.59 -10.60
C ILE A 111 -12.27 -2.68 -11.65
N ILE A 112 -12.33 -1.74 -12.59
CA ILE A 112 -13.37 -1.69 -13.63
C ILE A 112 -13.31 -2.94 -14.51
N ALA A 113 -12.12 -3.32 -14.98
CA ALA A 113 -11.92 -4.50 -15.81
C ALA A 113 -12.24 -5.79 -15.06
N GLY A 114 -11.81 -5.91 -13.79
CA GLY A 114 -12.14 -7.06 -12.96
C GLY A 114 -13.65 -7.23 -12.75
N ILE A 115 -14.37 -6.16 -12.42
CA ILE A 115 -15.84 -6.19 -12.27
C ILE A 115 -16.52 -6.50 -13.60
N SER A 116 -16.13 -5.81 -14.68
CA SER A 116 -16.71 -6.00 -16.00
C SER A 116 -16.56 -7.42 -16.50
N ARG A 117 -15.49 -8.12 -16.11
CA ARG A 117 -15.22 -9.50 -16.53
C ARG A 117 -15.85 -10.54 -15.60
N ALA A 118 -16.00 -10.23 -14.33
CA ALA A 118 -16.77 -11.07 -13.40
C ALA A 118 -18.27 -11.09 -13.74
N LEU A 119 -18.80 -10.01 -14.32
CA LEU A 119 -20.23 -9.87 -14.66
C LEU A 119 -20.53 -9.99 -16.16
N GLY A 120 -19.52 -9.93 -17.02
CA GLY A 120 -19.66 -9.90 -18.48
C GLY A 120 -19.43 -11.25 -19.17
N PRO A 121 -19.47 -11.29 -20.51
CA PRO A 121 -19.16 -12.49 -21.28
C PRO A 121 -17.73 -12.97 -21.01
N SER A 122 -17.51 -14.28 -21.07
CA SER A 122 -16.19 -14.89 -20.83
C SER A 122 -15.23 -14.59 -21.97
N PHE A 123 -14.34 -13.60 -21.78
CA PHE A 123 -13.23 -13.30 -22.68
C PHE A 123 -11.92 -13.81 -22.07
N CYS A 124 -11.10 -14.48 -22.89
CA CYS A 124 -9.83 -15.10 -22.47
C CYS A 124 -8.65 -14.12 -22.42
N GLU A 125 -8.93 -12.86 -22.15
CA GLU A 125 -7.91 -11.83 -22.01
C GLU A 125 -7.52 -11.66 -20.54
N ASP A 126 -6.34 -11.11 -20.26
CA ASP A 126 -5.90 -10.84 -18.88
C ASP A 126 -6.22 -9.39 -18.44
N TRP A 127 -6.31 -9.13 -17.13
CA TRP A 127 -6.67 -7.81 -16.57
C TRP A 127 -5.63 -7.33 -15.53
N PRO A 128 -5.62 -6.05 -15.11
CA PRO A 128 -4.61 -5.48 -14.21
C PRO A 128 -4.73 -5.93 -12.75
N TYR A 129 -4.62 -7.23 -12.45
CA TYR A 129 -4.82 -7.75 -11.10
C TYR A 129 -3.66 -7.44 -10.13
N ILE A 130 -2.44 -7.20 -10.62
CA ILE A 130 -1.28 -6.86 -9.77
C ILE A 130 -1.38 -5.41 -9.25
N PRO A 131 -1.67 -4.38 -10.08
CA PRO A 131 -2.05 -3.07 -9.57
C PRO A 131 -3.22 -3.14 -8.59
N MET A 132 -4.22 -3.97 -8.87
CA MET A 132 -5.37 -4.14 -7.97
C MET A 132 -4.97 -4.76 -6.61
N ALA A 133 -4.03 -5.71 -6.57
CA ALA A 133 -3.50 -6.24 -5.32
C ALA A 133 -2.84 -5.14 -4.45
N LEU A 134 -2.35 -4.07 -5.07
CA LEU A 134 -1.81 -2.87 -4.41
C LEU A 134 -2.85 -1.78 -4.15
N SER A 135 -4.14 -2.04 -4.36
CA SER A 135 -5.23 -1.06 -4.13
C SER A 135 -5.30 -0.56 -2.68
N TRP A 136 -4.75 -1.30 -1.72
CA TRP A 136 -4.57 -0.81 -0.36
C TRP A 136 -3.71 0.46 -0.28
N THR A 137 -2.89 0.76 -1.28
CA THR A 137 -2.08 2.00 -1.35
C THR A 137 -2.89 3.25 -1.76
N LEU A 138 -4.15 3.09 -2.18
CA LEU A 138 -5.00 4.19 -2.67
C LEU A 138 -5.13 5.37 -1.69
N PRO A 139 -5.32 5.18 -0.37
CA PRO A 139 -5.38 6.31 0.56
C PRO A 139 -4.10 7.15 0.55
N ALA A 140 -2.94 6.50 0.47
CA ALA A 140 -1.64 7.17 0.39
C ALA A 140 -1.45 7.91 -0.94
N ILE A 141 -1.88 7.31 -2.05
CA ILE A 141 -1.85 7.90 -3.40
C ILE A 141 -2.76 9.14 -3.46
N PHE A 142 -4.03 9.01 -3.05
CA PHE A 142 -5.00 10.10 -3.06
C PHE A 142 -4.51 11.28 -2.23
N ARG A 143 -4.00 10.98 -1.04
CA ARG A 143 -3.44 11.98 -0.16
C ARG A 143 -2.26 12.72 -0.79
N ARG A 144 -1.34 12.00 -1.45
CA ARG A 144 -0.21 12.59 -2.16
C ARG A 144 -0.65 13.50 -3.31
N ILE A 145 -1.69 13.12 -4.06
CA ILE A 145 -2.22 13.92 -5.17
C ILE A 145 -2.87 15.21 -4.65
N VAL A 146 -3.72 15.12 -3.62
CA VAL A 146 -4.52 16.24 -3.12
C VAL A 146 -3.72 17.18 -2.22
N HIS A 147 -3.03 16.64 -1.21
CA HIS A 147 -2.34 17.45 -0.20
C HIS A 147 -0.93 17.83 -0.62
N GLY A 148 -0.28 16.99 -1.43
CA GLY A 148 1.00 17.32 -2.04
C GLY A 148 2.17 17.49 -1.08
N LYS A 149 2.00 17.32 0.24
CA LYS A 149 3.07 17.38 1.24
C LYS A 149 3.64 15.99 1.52
N LEU A 150 4.97 15.90 1.58
CA LEU A 150 5.74 14.69 1.89
C LEU A 150 6.67 14.95 3.07
N LEU A 151 6.82 13.99 3.96
CA LEU A 151 7.80 14.07 5.04
C LEU A 151 9.18 13.69 4.48
N VAL A 152 10.09 14.65 4.36
CA VAL A 152 11.41 14.44 3.72
C VAL A 152 12.51 14.16 4.73
N ARG A 153 12.39 14.65 5.96
CA ARG A 153 13.44 14.52 6.98
C ARG A 153 12.89 14.09 8.32
N ASP A 154 13.64 13.23 9.01
CA ASP A 154 13.30 12.80 10.36
C ASP A 154 13.44 14.01 11.30
N PRO A 155 12.35 14.49 11.91
CA PRO A 155 12.37 15.64 12.80
C PRO A 155 13.38 15.45 13.93
N ARG A 156 13.56 14.21 14.43
CA ARG A 156 14.46 13.90 15.56
C ARG A 156 15.92 14.16 15.22
N LYS A 157 16.33 13.83 13.99
CA LYS A 157 17.68 14.11 13.51
C LYS A 157 17.90 15.60 13.29
N LYS A 158 16.88 16.30 12.80
CA LYS A 158 16.96 17.74 12.52
C LYS A 158 16.94 18.58 13.81
N LEU A 159 16.19 18.16 14.82
CA LEU A 159 16.10 18.79 16.14
C LEU A 159 17.34 18.54 17.02
N GLY A 160 17.99 17.38 16.90
CA GLY A 160 19.21 17.05 17.66
C GLY A 160 19.06 17.30 19.17
N ASN A 161 20.05 17.96 19.78
CA ASN A 161 20.04 18.40 21.19
C ASN A 161 19.42 19.81 21.40
N ARG A 162 18.90 20.46 20.35
CA ARG A 162 18.36 21.83 20.48
C ARG A 162 16.99 21.76 21.17
N ARG A 163 17.02 22.01 22.48
CA ARG A 163 15.90 22.10 23.43
C ARG A 163 15.09 20.80 23.50
N LYS A 164 15.29 20.06 24.58
CA LYS A 164 14.26 19.17 25.13
C LYS A 164 13.04 20.04 25.42
N ILE A 165 12.15 20.14 24.45
CA ILE A 165 10.94 20.91 24.64
C ILE A 165 10.08 20.09 25.60
N PHE A 166 9.72 20.66 26.75
CA PHE A 166 8.92 19.98 27.77
C PHE A 166 7.45 20.02 27.37
N VAL A 167 6.81 18.89 27.58
CA VAL A 167 5.66 18.41 26.84
C VAL A 167 4.63 18.04 27.93
N ARG A 168 3.58 18.86 28.13
CA ARG A 168 2.34 18.61 28.91
C ARG A 168 1.18 17.94 28.12
N LYS A 169 0.82 16.67 28.43
CA LYS A 169 -0.19 15.83 27.73
C LYS A 169 -1.39 16.64 27.19
N PHE A 170 -1.74 16.45 25.91
CA PHE A 170 -3.05 16.86 25.40
C PHE A 170 -4.14 16.06 26.11
N GLU A 171 -5.04 16.75 26.81
CA GLU A 171 -6.19 16.19 27.55
C GLU A 171 -7.51 16.24 26.76
N HIS A 172 -7.49 16.65 25.49
CA HIS A 172 -8.70 16.64 24.66
C HIS A 172 -9.05 15.22 24.19
N GLU A 173 -9.99 14.59 24.89
CA GLU A 173 -10.51 13.25 24.60
C GLU A 173 -11.03 13.11 23.15
N GLU A 174 -11.58 14.17 22.55
CA GLU A 174 -12.07 14.17 21.17
C GLU A 174 -10.97 13.81 20.14
N TYR A 175 -9.76 14.33 20.34
CA TYR A 175 -8.63 14.06 19.46
C TYR A 175 -8.12 12.62 19.61
N LYS A 176 -8.16 12.09 20.83
CA LYS A 176 -7.78 10.71 21.12
C LYS A 176 -8.75 9.75 20.43
N VAL A 177 -10.05 9.99 20.53
CA VAL A 177 -11.09 9.19 19.84
C VAL A 177 -10.87 9.22 18.33
N PHE A 178 -10.66 10.40 17.74
CA PHE A 178 -10.40 10.52 16.29
C PHE A 178 -9.21 9.66 15.82
N ILE A 179 -8.08 9.72 16.52
CA ILE A 179 -6.89 8.92 16.16
C ILE A 179 -7.19 7.42 16.25
N HIS A 180 -7.83 6.96 17.32
CA HIS A 180 -8.14 5.54 17.49
C HIS A 180 -9.09 5.07 16.38
N THR A 181 -10.09 5.88 16.02
CA THR A 181 -10.98 5.59 14.89
C THR A 181 -10.21 5.48 13.57
N GLN A 182 -9.31 6.41 13.27
CA GLN A 182 -8.49 6.36 12.05
C GLN A 182 -7.57 5.13 12.01
N VAL A 183 -6.98 4.74 13.15
CA VAL A 183 -6.16 3.54 13.27
C VAL A 183 -6.96 2.28 12.95
N VAL A 184 -8.16 2.16 13.55
CA VAL A 184 -9.06 1.02 13.30
C VAL A 184 -9.49 0.96 11.84
N ILE A 185 -9.91 2.10 11.26
CA ILE A 185 -10.27 2.19 9.84
C ILE A 185 -9.09 1.76 8.96
N THR A 186 -7.88 2.22 9.26
CA THR A 186 -6.68 1.87 8.50
C THR A 186 -6.38 0.38 8.57
N ALA A 187 -6.47 -0.23 9.76
CA ALA A 187 -6.26 -1.67 9.95
C ALA A 187 -7.31 -2.51 9.21
N LEU A 188 -8.58 -2.09 9.25
CA LEU A 188 -9.66 -2.76 8.53
C LEU A 188 -9.49 -2.62 7.02
N ALA A 189 -9.19 -1.43 6.52
CA ALA A 189 -8.99 -1.18 5.08
C ALA A 189 -7.77 -1.93 4.54
N SER A 190 -6.63 -1.87 5.25
CA SER A 190 -5.40 -2.55 4.84
C SER A 190 -5.56 -4.08 4.81
N THR A 191 -6.47 -4.61 5.64
CA THR A 191 -6.76 -6.04 5.73
C THR A 191 -7.80 -6.48 4.70
N THR A 192 -8.85 -5.71 4.46
CA THR A 192 -9.98 -6.14 3.63
C THR A 192 -9.82 -5.82 2.14
N VAL A 193 -9.25 -4.66 1.80
CA VAL A 193 -9.13 -4.18 0.41
C VAL A 193 -8.34 -5.16 -0.48
N PRO A 194 -7.21 -5.75 -0.06
CA PRO A 194 -6.50 -6.73 -0.88
C PRO A 194 -7.35 -7.94 -1.28
N TRP A 195 -8.26 -8.40 -0.41
CA TRP A 195 -9.11 -9.57 -0.67
C TRP A 195 -10.14 -9.35 -1.77
N LEU A 196 -10.47 -8.11 -2.10
CA LEU A 196 -11.30 -7.81 -3.27
C LEU A 196 -10.64 -8.33 -4.55
N THR A 197 -9.31 -8.31 -4.61
CA THR A 197 -8.55 -8.86 -5.75
C THR A 197 -8.68 -10.39 -5.84
N VAL A 198 -8.70 -11.07 -4.69
CA VAL A 198 -8.90 -12.53 -4.63
C VAL A 198 -10.31 -12.88 -5.12
N LEU A 199 -11.33 -12.16 -4.64
CA LEU A 199 -12.72 -12.38 -5.04
C LEU A 199 -12.90 -12.16 -6.56
N LEU A 200 -12.39 -11.05 -7.11
CA LEU A 200 -12.47 -10.83 -8.55
C LEU A 200 -11.68 -11.87 -9.34
N ALA A 201 -10.48 -12.28 -8.88
CA ALA A 201 -9.70 -13.32 -9.55
C ALA A 201 -10.40 -14.68 -9.53
N TYR A 202 -11.17 -15.00 -8.48
CA TYR A 202 -11.96 -16.23 -8.38
C TYR A 202 -13.12 -16.26 -9.39
N TYR A 203 -13.83 -15.14 -9.54
CA TYR A 203 -14.99 -15.05 -10.42
C TYR A 203 -14.65 -14.67 -11.87
N THR A 204 -13.38 -14.38 -12.18
CA THR A 204 -12.98 -14.05 -13.57
C THR A 204 -12.63 -15.34 -14.33
N PRO A 205 -13.38 -15.71 -15.38
CA PRO A 205 -13.02 -16.82 -16.25
C PRO A 205 -11.74 -16.54 -17.06
N PRO A 206 -11.03 -17.57 -17.57
CA PRO A 206 -11.32 -19.01 -17.47
C PRO A 206 -10.85 -19.69 -16.16
N ILE A 207 -11.25 -20.95 -15.95
CA ILE A 207 -10.94 -21.79 -14.77
C ILE A 207 -9.43 -21.85 -14.46
N GLY A 208 -8.55 -21.72 -15.46
CA GLY A 208 -7.10 -21.57 -15.26
C GLY A 208 -6.68 -20.44 -14.31
N TYR A 209 -7.55 -19.43 -14.17
CA TYR A 209 -7.38 -18.24 -13.33
C TYR A 209 -7.89 -18.47 -11.89
N PHE A 210 -8.56 -19.58 -11.60
CA PHE A 210 -8.79 -20.02 -10.22
C PHE A 210 -7.45 -20.22 -9.47
N CYS A 211 -6.44 -20.74 -10.15
CA CYS A 211 -5.10 -20.92 -9.58
C CYS A 211 -4.44 -19.58 -9.21
N ARG A 212 -4.79 -18.51 -9.92
CA ARG A 212 -4.42 -17.13 -9.54
C ARG A 212 -5.11 -16.70 -8.26
N SER A 213 -6.39 -17.01 -8.08
CA SER A 213 -7.09 -16.70 -6.82
C SER A 213 -6.43 -17.40 -5.63
N ILE A 214 -5.98 -18.65 -5.79
CA ILE A 214 -5.21 -19.40 -4.77
C ILE A 214 -3.89 -18.68 -4.48
N TYR A 215 -3.15 -18.30 -5.53
CA TYR A 215 -1.88 -17.60 -5.37
C TYR A 215 -2.04 -16.26 -4.63
N LEU A 216 -3.04 -15.47 -5.03
CA LEU A 216 -3.37 -14.20 -4.37
C LEU A 216 -3.86 -14.40 -2.93
N THR A 217 -4.52 -15.52 -2.63
CA THR A 217 -4.94 -15.87 -1.27
C THR A 217 -3.74 -16.01 -0.34
N VAL A 218 -2.63 -16.59 -0.81
CA VAL A 218 -1.39 -16.69 -0.02
C VAL A 218 -0.85 -15.30 0.33
N ILE A 219 -0.74 -14.41 -0.66
CA ILE A 219 -0.30 -13.01 -0.47
C ILE A 219 -1.22 -12.29 0.53
N CYS A 220 -2.53 -12.36 0.32
CA CYS A 220 -3.51 -11.67 1.18
C CYS A 220 -3.54 -12.24 2.60
N SER A 221 -3.29 -13.53 2.78
CA SER A 221 -3.21 -14.16 4.10
C SER A 221 -2.02 -13.66 4.90
N ILE A 222 -0.85 -13.52 4.27
CA ILE A 222 0.36 -12.92 4.90
C ILE A 222 0.06 -11.47 5.31
N TRP A 223 -0.55 -10.67 4.42
CA TRP A 223 -0.94 -9.30 4.75
C TRP A 223 -1.94 -9.21 5.89
N SER A 224 -3.00 -10.04 5.88
CA SER A 224 -3.98 -10.07 6.97
C SER A 224 -3.33 -10.38 8.31
N PHE A 225 -2.49 -11.43 8.36
CA PHE A 225 -1.80 -11.80 9.58
C PHE A 225 -0.90 -10.67 10.09
N ASN A 226 -0.06 -10.10 9.21
CA ASN A 226 0.86 -9.03 9.61
C ASN A 226 0.16 -7.73 9.99
N ASN A 227 -0.96 -7.39 9.35
CA ASN A 227 -1.77 -6.22 9.73
C ASN A 227 -2.37 -6.40 11.13
N ILE A 228 -2.86 -7.60 11.46
CA ILE A 228 -3.36 -7.91 12.81
C ILE A 228 -2.24 -7.80 13.82
N VAL A 229 -1.06 -8.38 13.55
CA VAL A 229 0.12 -8.26 14.42
C VAL A 229 0.52 -6.79 14.60
N GLY A 230 0.55 -6.01 13.52
CA GLY A 230 0.89 -4.59 13.56
C GLY A 230 -0.12 -3.76 14.35
N TYR A 231 -1.41 -4.06 14.21
CA TYR A 231 -2.49 -3.41 14.97
C TYR A 231 -2.42 -3.76 16.46
N ILE A 232 -2.24 -5.03 16.82
CA ILE A 232 -2.08 -5.48 18.21
C ILE A 232 -0.85 -4.82 18.83
N HIS A 233 0.28 -4.82 18.13
CA HIS A 233 1.50 -4.19 18.59
C HIS A 233 1.32 -2.68 18.83
N HIS A 234 0.60 -1.98 17.94
CA HIS A 234 0.24 -0.59 18.14
C HIS A 234 -0.63 -0.38 19.39
N TRP A 235 -1.63 -1.26 19.61
CA TRP A 235 -2.55 -1.17 20.74
C TRP A 235 -1.88 -1.46 22.10
N LEU A 236 -0.91 -2.38 22.13
CA LEU A 236 -0.26 -2.80 23.38
C LEU A 236 0.65 -1.73 24.00
N GLU A 237 0.90 -0.60 23.34
CA GLU A 237 1.74 0.52 23.81
C GLU A 237 3.08 0.09 24.48
N GLU A 238 3.62 -1.09 24.13
CA GLU A 238 4.84 -1.59 24.76
C GLU A 238 6.03 -0.74 24.31
N LYS A 239 6.62 0.03 25.22
CA LYS A 239 7.87 0.79 24.99
C LYS A 239 9.10 -0.12 24.98
N ASN A 240 8.97 -1.33 24.43
CA ASN A 240 10.05 -2.29 24.35
C ASN A 240 10.74 -2.18 22.98
N LYS A 241 11.86 -1.46 22.95
CA LYS A 241 12.67 -1.27 21.74
C LYS A 241 13.09 -2.58 21.08
N ILE A 242 13.25 -3.66 21.86
CA ILE A 242 13.62 -4.98 21.33
C ILE A 242 12.42 -5.58 20.57
N ALA A 243 11.21 -5.47 21.12
CA ALA A 243 9.99 -5.94 20.46
C ALA A 243 9.75 -5.18 19.14
N ASP A 244 9.92 -3.86 19.14
CA ASP A 244 9.81 -3.03 17.93
C ASP A 244 10.78 -3.49 16.84
N GLN A 245 12.01 -3.80 17.21
CA GLN A 245 13.03 -4.29 16.27
C GLN A 245 12.69 -5.67 15.72
N ILE A 246 12.23 -6.60 16.57
CA ILE A 246 11.84 -7.95 16.15
C ILE A 246 10.68 -7.87 15.14
N ILE A 247 9.67 -7.05 15.43
CA ILE A 247 8.51 -6.88 14.55
C ILE A 247 8.90 -6.21 13.23
N ALA A 248 9.76 -5.20 13.27
CA ALA A 248 10.27 -4.57 12.06
C ALA A 248 11.08 -5.55 11.18
N VAL A 249 11.91 -6.41 11.78
CA VAL A 249 12.65 -7.45 11.05
C VAL A 249 11.69 -8.49 10.48
N TRP A 250 10.68 -8.92 11.23
CA TRP A 250 9.63 -9.82 10.76
C TRP A 250 8.90 -9.25 9.55
N PHE A 251 8.42 -8.00 9.64
CA PHE A 251 7.75 -7.32 8.53
C PHE A 251 8.68 -7.13 7.33
N PHE A 252 9.96 -6.85 7.54
CA PHE A 252 10.93 -6.78 6.45
C PHE A 252 11.06 -8.11 5.71
N ILE A 253 11.23 -9.22 6.43
CA ILE A 253 11.34 -10.57 5.83
C ILE A 253 10.06 -10.92 5.06
N CYS A 254 8.89 -10.70 5.66
CA CYS A 254 7.61 -10.88 4.97
C CYS A 254 7.50 -10.00 3.73
N GLY A 255 7.97 -8.76 3.80
CA GLY A 255 7.99 -7.83 2.68
C GLY A 255 8.82 -8.30 1.50
N VAL A 256 10.03 -8.82 1.77
CA VAL A 256 10.88 -9.43 0.75
C VAL A 256 10.20 -10.65 0.12
N MET A 257 9.58 -11.50 0.95
CA MET A 257 8.81 -12.64 0.47
C MET A 257 7.64 -12.20 -0.43
N ILE A 258 6.87 -11.18 -0.03
CA ILE A 258 5.77 -10.63 -0.84
C ILE A 258 6.30 -10.03 -2.15
N ALA A 259 7.44 -9.31 -2.12
CA ALA A 259 8.05 -8.77 -3.33
C ALA A 259 8.41 -9.88 -4.33
N ILE A 260 8.98 -10.99 -3.84
CA ILE A 260 9.28 -12.18 -4.65
C ILE A 260 7.98 -12.77 -5.20
N LEU A 261 6.95 -12.96 -4.36
CA LEU A 261 5.66 -13.51 -4.81
C LEU A 261 5.00 -12.61 -5.87
N LEU A 262 5.01 -11.29 -5.70
CA LEU A 262 4.49 -10.35 -6.70
C LEU A 262 5.31 -10.39 -8.00
N PHE A 263 6.63 -10.54 -7.91
CA PHE A 263 7.48 -10.70 -9.09
C PHE A 263 7.19 -12.01 -9.84
N PHE A 264 7.07 -13.14 -9.13
CA PHE A 264 6.65 -14.40 -9.71
C PHE A 264 5.27 -14.30 -10.35
N LEU A 265 4.34 -13.58 -9.72
CA LEU A 265 3.01 -13.33 -10.25
C LEU A 265 3.02 -12.54 -11.57
N VAL A 266 3.95 -11.59 -11.73
CA VAL A 266 4.19 -10.88 -13.01
C VAL A 266 4.66 -11.86 -14.08
N LEU A 267 5.63 -12.73 -13.76
CA LEU A 267 6.16 -13.72 -14.70
C LEU A 267 5.06 -14.70 -15.14
N LEU A 268 4.25 -15.18 -14.20
CA LEU A 268 3.11 -16.04 -14.45
C LEU A 268 2.01 -15.37 -15.29
N SER A 269 1.84 -14.05 -15.20
CA SER A 269 0.95 -13.30 -16.10
C SER A 269 1.45 -13.29 -17.54
N LYS A 270 2.78 -13.16 -17.72
CA LYS A 270 3.40 -13.07 -19.04
C LYS A 270 3.46 -14.40 -19.78
N GLN A 271 3.53 -15.52 -19.06
CA GLN A 271 3.62 -16.86 -19.63
C GLN A 271 2.52 -17.77 -19.05
N PRO A 272 1.31 -17.79 -19.65
CA PRO A 272 0.19 -18.56 -19.12
C PRO A 272 0.45 -20.07 -19.02
N SER A 273 1.31 -20.63 -19.87
CA SER A 273 1.72 -22.03 -19.82
C SER A 273 2.41 -22.43 -18.51
N TRP A 274 3.04 -21.47 -17.82
CA TRP A 274 3.70 -21.72 -16.55
C TRP A 274 2.71 -22.03 -15.43
N TRP A 275 1.47 -21.53 -15.51
CA TRP A 275 0.41 -21.94 -14.56
C TRP A 275 0.15 -23.44 -14.65
N VAL A 276 0.06 -23.98 -15.86
CA VAL A 276 -0.17 -25.40 -16.10
C VAL A 276 1.02 -26.24 -15.64
N ASN A 277 2.24 -25.81 -15.96
CA ASN A 277 3.44 -26.55 -15.61
C ASN A 277 3.67 -26.63 -14.09
N LEU A 278 3.31 -25.58 -13.35
CA LEU A 278 3.57 -25.50 -11.90
C LEU A 278 2.39 -26.00 -11.06
N PHE A 279 1.16 -25.81 -11.52
CA PHE A 279 -0.05 -26.08 -10.74
C PHE A 279 -0.98 -27.14 -11.38
N GLY A 280 -0.59 -27.68 -12.54
CA GLY A 280 -1.27 -28.79 -13.22
C GLY A 280 -2.36 -28.36 -14.21
N ASN A 281 -2.95 -29.35 -14.88
CA ASN A 281 -3.95 -29.15 -15.94
C ASN A 281 -5.26 -28.49 -15.45
N ALA A 282 -5.53 -28.50 -14.14
CA ALA A 282 -6.64 -27.73 -13.56
C ALA A 282 -6.46 -26.22 -13.79
N CYS A 283 -5.23 -25.77 -14.03
CA CYS A 283 -4.89 -24.38 -14.30
C CYS A 283 -4.80 -24.07 -15.81
N ALA A 284 -5.27 -24.97 -16.68
CA ALA A 284 -5.26 -24.77 -18.12
C ALA A 284 -6.04 -23.52 -18.53
N SER A 285 -5.47 -22.76 -19.46
CA SER A 285 -6.09 -21.59 -20.08
C SER A 285 -7.28 -22.02 -20.97
N CYS A 286 -8.03 -21.05 -21.48
CA CYS A 286 -9.24 -21.23 -22.32
C CYS A 286 -9.16 -22.24 -23.48
N ASN A 287 -8.00 -22.79 -23.83
CA ASN A 287 -7.84 -23.73 -24.93
C ASN A 287 -7.86 -25.19 -24.43
N SER A 288 -9.00 -25.65 -23.92
CA SER A 288 -9.32 -27.08 -23.85
C SER A 288 -10.84 -27.33 -23.72
N MET A 289 -11.63 -26.65 -24.56
CA MET A 289 -12.93 -27.13 -25.03
C MET A 289 -13.02 -26.87 -26.53
#